data_AF-A0A1J0LWP1-F1
#
_entry.id   AF-A0A1J0LWP1-F1
#
_cell.length_a   1.000
_cell.length_b   1.000
_cell.length_c   1.000
_cell.angle_alpha   90.00
_cell.angle_beta   90.00
_cell.angle_gamma   90.00
#
_symmetry.space_group_name_H-M   'P 1'
#
loop_
_entity.id
_entity.type
_entity.pdbx_description
1 polymer ?
#
loop_
_entity_poly.entity_id
_entity_poly.type
_entity_poly.pdbx_seq_one_letter_code
_entity_poly.pdbx_strand_id
1 'polypeptide(L)'
;MPRGTNFADYFRDSMQDPEERRLYREVLEEELPELLVHLREKRGLTQEKLAKRLGVSRSRVSQLETTGGLSLTLETLARYALALGLSLRLEFADENGEVLARYSLSPDEPLESTAAGWTNVDISPLSLSWDETPIRTCAA
;
A
#
# COMPACT_ATOMS: atom_id res chain seq x y z
N MET A 1 4.49 26.67 -5.97
CA MET A 1 4.37 26.77 -4.50
C MET A 1 5.56 27.53 -3.92
N PRO A 2 5.38 28.42 -2.92
CA PRO A 2 6.48 29.15 -2.31
C PRO A 2 7.39 28.21 -1.50
N ARG A 3 8.70 28.43 -1.53
CA ARG A 3 9.66 27.61 -0.76
C ARG A 3 9.48 27.90 0.73
N GLY A 4 9.22 26.86 1.52
CA GLY A 4 9.14 26.94 2.98
C GLY A 4 7.77 26.60 3.58
N THR A 5 6.76 26.31 2.76
CA THR A 5 5.47 25.83 3.29
C THR A 5 5.64 24.42 3.85
N ASN A 6 5.33 24.26 5.15
CA ASN A 6 5.20 22.96 5.77
C ASN A 6 4.00 22.24 5.14
N PHE A 7 4.26 21.08 4.52
CA PHE A 7 3.22 20.26 3.89
C PHE A 7 2.07 19.96 4.85
N ALA A 8 2.37 19.74 6.14
CA ALA A 8 1.36 19.48 7.16
C ALA A 8 0.43 20.68 7.42
N ASP A 9 0.92 21.91 7.24
CA ASP A 9 0.12 23.12 7.43
C ASP A 9 -0.70 23.40 6.16
N TYR A 10 -0.13 23.23 4.96
CA TYR A 10 -0.90 23.28 3.70
C TYR A 10 -2.04 22.26 3.67
N PHE A 11 -1.74 21.00 4.01
CA PHE A 11 -2.73 19.93 4.05
C PHE A 11 -3.82 20.19 5.09
N ARG A 12 -3.45 20.79 6.23
CA ARG A 12 -4.42 21.18 7.27
C ARG A 12 -5.35 22.27 6.75
N ASP A 13 -4.80 23.26 6.04
CA ASP A 13 -5.55 24.39 5.49
C ASP A 13 -6.48 23.97 4.35
N SER A 14 -6.04 23.10 3.44
CA SER A 14 -6.92 22.52 2.42
C SER A 14 -8.05 21.67 3.02
N MET A 15 -7.78 20.99 4.13
CA MET A 15 -8.82 20.21 4.85
C MET A 15 -9.79 21.08 5.68
N GLN A 16 -9.67 22.41 5.66
CA GLN A 16 -10.64 23.31 6.32
C GLN A 16 -11.94 23.47 5.53
N ASP A 17 -11.92 23.28 4.21
CA ASP A 17 -13.13 23.29 3.40
C ASP A 17 -14.01 22.06 3.75
N PRO A 18 -15.25 22.25 4.23
CA PRO A 18 -16.16 21.16 4.53
C PRO A 18 -16.42 20.21 3.36
N GLU A 19 -16.45 20.71 2.13
CA GLU A 19 -16.69 19.92 0.91
C GLU A 19 -15.45 19.13 0.50
N GLU A 20 -14.27 19.75 0.44
CA GLU A 20 -13.02 19.02 0.12
C GLU A 20 -12.73 17.93 1.16
N ARG A 21 -12.95 18.23 2.44
CA ARG A 21 -12.82 17.25 3.52
C ARG A 21 -13.83 16.12 3.41
N ARG A 22 -15.05 16.40 2.92
CA ARG A 22 -16.09 15.38 2.69
C ARG A 22 -15.67 14.44 1.56
N LEU A 23 -15.29 15.00 0.41
CA LEU A 23 -14.83 14.22 -0.76
C LEU A 23 -13.60 13.37 -0.42
N TYR A 24 -12.61 13.96 0.24
CA TYR A 24 -11.42 13.23 0.67
C TYR A 24 -11.75 12.08 1.62
N ARG A 25 -12.70 12.31 2.54
CA ARG A 25 -13.18 11.28 3.46
C ARG A 25 -13.93 10.18 2.74
N GLU A 26 -14.83 10.52 1.82
CA GLU A 26 -15.63 9.58 1.03
C GLU A 26 -14.72 8.60 0.25
N VAL A 27 -13.70 9.11 -0.43
CA VAL A 27 -12.72 8.26 -1.14
C VAL A 27 -12.00 7.29 -0.20
N LEU A 28 -11.53 7.77 0.95
CA LEU A 28 -10.73 6.95 1.88
C LEU A 28 -11.56 5.99 2.73
N GLU A 29 -12.78 6.38 3.10
CA GLU A 29 -13.65 5.60 3.99
C GLU A 29 -14.56 4.64 3.23
N GLU A 30 -14.88 4.91 1.95
CA GLU A 30 -15.82 4.12 1.17
C GLU A 30 -15.15 3.50 -0.07
N GLU A 31 -14.67 4.30 -1.01
CA GLU A 31 -14.18 3.80 -2.31
C GLU A 31 -12.96 2.88 -2.18
N LEU A 32 -12.00 3.24 -1.33
CA LEU A 32 -10.78 2.46 -1.15
C LEU A 32 -11.06 1.09 -0.51
N PRO A 33 -11.84 0.96 0.59
CA PRO A 33 -12.32 -0.33 1.09
C PRO A 33 -13.02 -1.20 0.04
N GLU A 34 -13.93 -0.62 -0.75
CA GLU A 34 -14.64 -1.35 -1.80
C GLU A 34 -13.68 -1.89 -2.86
N LEU A 35 -12.68 -1.09 -3.26
CA LEU A 35 -11.63 -1.53 -4.17
C LEU A 35 -10.85 -2.72 -3.59
N LEU A 36 -10.49 -2.71 -2.31
CA LEU A 36 -9.77 -3.82 -1.67
C LEU A 36 -10.61 -5.10 -1.66
N VAL A 37 -11.90 -5.00 -1.29
CA VAL A 37 -12.85 -6.11 -1.35
C VAL A 37 -12.91 -6.68 -2.77
N HIS A 38 -13.09 -5.82 -3.77
CA HIS A 38 -13.18 -6.20 -5.17
C HIS A 38 -11.92 -6.94 -5.63
N LEU A 39 -10.72 -6.43 -5.32
CA LEU A 39 -9.45 -7.06 -5.69
C LEU A 39 -9.28 -8.43 -5.02
N ARG A 40 -9.64 -8.57 -3.74
CA ARG A 40 -9.58 -9.85 -3.02
C ARG A 40 -10.52 -10.88 -3.65
N GLU A 41 -11.74 -10.48 -3.96
CA GLU A 41 -12.75 -11.37 -4.57
C GLU A 41 -12.36 -11.78 -5.99
N LYS A 42 -11.82 -10.85 -6.78
CA LYS A 42 -11.28 -11.14 -8.12
C LYS A 42 -10.13 -12.15 -8.07
N ARG A 43 -9.40 -12.22 -6.96
CA ARG A 43 -8.36 -13.24 -6.70
C ARG A 43 -8.90 -14.52 -6.04
N GLY A 44 -10.22 -14.63 -5.84
CA GLY A 44 -10.87 -15.84 -5.30
C GLY A 44 -10.55 -16.12 -3.83
N LEU A 45 -10.15 -15.09 -3.07
CA LEU A 45 -9.77 -15.26 -1.66
C LEU A 45 -10.90 -14.85 -0.73
N THR A 46 -11.10 -15.65 0.33
CA THR A 46 -11.90 -15.21 1.49
C THR A 46 -11.06 -14.29 2.38
N GLN A 47 -11.71 -13.50 3.22
CA GLN A 47 -11.02 -12.68 4.23
C GLN A 47 -10.11 -13.52 5.13
N GLU A 48 -10.52 -14.75 5.48
CA GLU A 48 -9.70 -15.65 6.29
C GLU A 48 -8.44 -16.13 5.54
N LYS A 49 -8.54 -16.46 4.25
CA LYS A 49 -7.38 -16.84 3.43
C LYS A 49 -6.42 -15.67 3.28
N LEU A 50 -6.93 -14.46 3.07
CA LEU A 50 -6.10 -13.26 2.96
C LEU A 50 -5.42 -12.94 4.30
N ALA A 51 -6.15 -13.04 5.41
CA ALA A 51 -5.61 -12.83 6.76
C ALA A 51 -4.42 -13.78 7.04
N LYS A 52 -4.55 -15.06 6.67
CA LYS A 52 -3.47 -16.05 6.76
C LYS A 52 -2.23 -15.64 5.95
N ARG A 53 -2.41 -15.12 4.72
CA ARG A 53 -1.29 -14.64 3.88
C ARG A 53 -0.62 -13.39 4.45
N LEU A 54 -1.41 -12.50 5.07
CA LEU A 54 -0.92 -11.26 5.68
C LEU A 54 -0.31 -11.46 7.08
N GLY A 55 -0.51 -12.63 7.71
CA GLY A 55 -0.10 -12.86 9.09
C GLY A 55 -0.89 -12.02 10.11
N VAL A 56 -2.15 -11.67 9.80
CA VAL A 56 -3.03 -10.86 10.67
C VAL A 56 -4.34 -11.59 10.98
N SER A 57 -5.16 -11.03 11.86
CA SER A 57 -6.47 -11.60 12.16
C SER A 57 -7.48 -11.34 11.03
N ARG A 58 -8.49 -12.22 10.89
CA ARG A 58 -9.62 -11.99 9.98
C ARG A 58 -10.33 -10.66 10.30
N SER A 59 -10.48 -10.33 11.59
CA SER A 59 -11.07 -9.07 12.04
C SER A 59 -10.29 -7.86 11.51
N ARG A 60 -8.95 -7.92 11.51
CA ARG A 60 -8.11 -6.87 10.92
C ARG A 60 -8.36 -6.72 9.42
N VAL A 61 -8.48 -7.82 8.66
CA VAL A 61 -8.83 -7.74 7.23
C VAL A 61 -10.21 -7.13 7.03
N SER A 62 -11.20 -7.53 7.82
CA SER A 62 -12.54 -6.92 7.76
C SER A 62 -12.50 -5.42 8.02
N GLN A 63 -11.74 -4.98 9.02
CA GLN A 63 -11.58 -3.55 9.32
C GLN A 63 -10.96 -2.78 8.15
N LEU A 64 -9.93 -3.34 7.50
CA LEU A 64 -9.31 -2.74 6.30
C LEU A 64 -10.33 -2.60 5.15
N GLU A 65 -11.26 -3.56 5.03
CA GLU A 65 -12.27 -3.65 3.98
C GLU A 65 -13.60 -2.95 4.30
N THR A 66 -13.76 -2.32 5.48
CA THR A 66 -15.04 -1.71 5.91
C THR A 66 -14.91 -0.29 6.45
N THR A 67 -13.76 0.11 6.98
CA THR A 67 -13.61 1.42 7.67
C THR A 67 -12.30 2.10 7.26
N GLY A 68 -11.97 2.07 5.97
CA GLY A 68 -10.64 2.34 5.39
C GLY A 68 -9.97 3.69 5.71
N GLY A 69 -10.58 4.59 6.46
CA GLY A 69 -10.14 5.98 6.52
C GLY A 69 -8.93 6.31 7.41
N LEU A 70 -8.62 5.56 8.48
CA LEU A 70 -7.74 6.10 9.54
C LEU A 70 -6.52 5.26 9.95
N SER A 71 -6.37 4.03 9.45
CA SER A 71 -5.24 3.16 9.81
C SER A 71 -4.56 2.46 8.62
N LEU A 72 -4.93 2.85 7.39
CA LEU A 72 -4.37 2.27 6.18
C LEU A 72 -3.11 3.04 5.79
N THR A 73 -1.96 2.44 6.06
CA THR A 73 -0.67 2.96 5.63
C THR A 73 -0.33 2.47 4.22
N LEU A 74 0.55 3.18 3.53
CA LEU A 74 1.09 2.72 2.24
C LEU A 74 1.73 1.33 2.35
N GLU A 75 2.42 1.05 3.46
CA GLU A 75 2.96 -0.28 3.77
C GLU A 75 1.86 -1.35 3.87
N THR A 76 0.70 -1.00 4.45
CA THR A 76 -0.44 -1.92 4.55
C THR A 76 -1.01 -2.21 3.16
N LEU A 77 -1.15 -1.20 2.30
CA LEU A 77 -1.57 -1.38 0.90
C LEU A 77 -0.57 -2.25 0.12
N ALA A 78 0.72 -2.00 0.30
CA ALA A 78 1.77 -2.79 -0.35
C ALA A 78 1.70 -4.26 0.06
N ARG A 79 1.63 -4.55 1.37
CA ARG A 79 1.47 -5.93 1.88
C ARG A 79 0.18 -6.58 1.41
N TYR A 80 -0.92 -5.82 1.35
CA TYR A 80 -2.20 -6.30 0.82
C TYR A 80 -2.07 -6.71 -0.64
N ALA A 81 -1.49 -5.86 -1.49
CA ALA A 81 -1.22 -6.17 -2.90
C ALA A 81 -0.34 -7.42 -3.04
N LEU A 82 0.74 -7.52 -2.26
CA LEU A 82 1.64 -8.68 -2.28
C LEU A 82 0.94 -9.98 -1.87
N ALA A 83 0.12 -9.95 -0.83
CA ALA A 83 -0.67 -11.11 -0.41
C ALA A 83 -1.68 -11.57 -1.47
N LEU A 84 -2.10 -10.66 -2.35
CA LEU A 84 -2.92 -10.95 -3.53
C LEU A 84 -2.10 -11.39 -4.76
N GLY A 85 -0.78 -11.25 -4.75
CA GLY A 85 0.07 -11.44 -5.93
C GLY A 85 -0.09 -10.32 -6.95
N LEU A 86 -0.14 -9.08 -6.46
CA LEU A 86 -0.22 -7.83 -7.21
C LEU A 86 0.97 -6.94 -6.86
N SER A 87 1.35 -6.07 -7.78
CA SER A 87 2.25 -4.94 -7.53
C SER A 87 1.44 -3.67 -7.22
N LEU A 88 1.89 -2.87 -6.25
CA LEU A 88 1.29 -1.57 -5.98
C LEU A 88 2.07 -0.47 -6.72
N ARG A 89 1.36 0.38 -7.45
CA ARG A 89 1.94 1.52 -8.18
C ARG A 89 1.27 2.80 -7.70
N LEU A 90 2.09 3.81 -7.41
CA LEU A 90 1.65 5.16 -7.12
C LEU A 90 1.92 6.03 -8.35
N GLU A 91 0.92 6.82 -8.72
CA GLU A 91 1.02 7.79 -9.81
C GLU A 91 0.59 9.16 -9.29
N PHE A 92 1.38 10.18 -9.60
CA PHE A 92 1.06 11.57 -9.34
C PHE A 92 0.72 12.20 -10.68
N ALA A 93 -0.53 12.65 -10.84
CA ALA A 93 -1.02 13.31 -12.03
C ALA A 93 -1.41 14.75 -11.74
N ASP A 94 -1.31 15.62 -12.74
CA ASP A 94 -1.83 16.98 -12.68
C ASP A 94 -3.36 17.02 -12.90
N GLU A 95 -3.94 18.22 -12.90
CA GLU A 95 -5.37 18.44 -13.14
C GLU A 95 -5.85 18.03 -14.53
N ASN A 96 -4.93 17.88 -15.50
CA ASN A 96 -5.21 17.44 -16.86
C ASN A 96 -5.06 15.91 -17.02
N GLY A 97 -4.64 15.21 -15.95
CA GLY A 97 -4.36 13.78 -15.97
C GLY A 97 -2.98 13.41 -16.51
N GLU A 98 -2.08 14.38 -16.71
CA GLU A 98 -0.69 14.11 -17.09
C GLU A 98 0.07 13.53 -15.89
N VAL A 99 0.59 12.31 -16.03
CA VAL A 99 1.37 11.64 -14.98
C VAL A 99 2.76 12.28 -14.90
N LEU A 100 3.00 13.03 -13.83
CA LEU A 100 4.27 13.72 -13.55
C LEU A 100 5.30 12.81 -12.87
N ALA A 101 4.84 11.84 -12.09
CA ALA A 101 5.73 10.89 -11.40
C ALA A 101 5.04 9.54 -11.18
N ARG A 102 5.85 8.47 -11.21
CA ARG A 102 5.40 7.11 -10.93
C ARG A 102 6.38 6.43 -9.98
N TYR A 103 5.84 5.74 -8.98
CA TYR A 103 6.61 4.93 -8.04
C TYR A 103 6.04 3.52 -7.97
N SER A 104 6.90 2.50 -8.05
CA SER A 104 6.50 1.08 -7.98
C SER A 104 6.97 0.47 -6.67
N LEU A 105 6.04 -0.09 -5.91
CA LEU A 105 6.30 -0.90 -4.73
C LEU A 105 6.31 -2.37 -5.16
N SER A 106 7.43 -2.84 -5.71
CA SER A 106 7.68 -4.25 -6.05
C SER A 106 8.84 -4.79 -5.20
N PRO A 107 8.76 -6.01 -4.65
CA PRO A 107 9.87 -6.64 -3.92
C PRO A 107 11.06 -7.02 -4.83
N ASP A 108 10.82 -7.29 -6.12
CA ASP A 108 11.79 -8.00 -6.99
C ASP A 108 12.01 -7.38 -8.38
N GLU A 109 11.83 -6.07 -8.55
CA GLU A 109 12.22 -5.42 -9.81
C GLU A 109 13.21 -4.27 -9.56
N PRO A 110 14.47 -4.35 -10.05
CA PRO A 110 15.41 -3.25 -10.00
C PRO A 110 14.79 -2.06 -10.71
N LEU A 111 14.85 -0.89 -10.07
CA LEU A 111 14.38 0.38 -10.61
C LEU A 111 15.22 0.74 -11.84
N GLU A 112 14.83 0.25 -13.02
CA GLU A 112 15.37 0.78 -14.27
C GLU A 112 14.79 2.17 -14.52
N SER A 113 15.55 3.16 -14.04
CA SER A 113 15.80 4.47 -14.63
C SER A 113 14.99 4.76 -15.91
N THR A 114 13.84 5.40 -15.77
CA THR A 114 13.34 6.30 -16.81
C THR A 114 13.72 7.73 -16.42
N ALA A 115 14.83 8.15 -17.03
CA ALA A 115 15.34 9.50 -17.25
C ALA A 115 14.97 10.65 -16.26
N ALA A 116 16.06 11.20 -15.69
CA ALA A 116 16.26 12.58 -15.21
C ALA A 116 15.77 12.97 -13.79
N GLY A 117 16.64 12.71 -12.80
CA GLY A 117 16.58 13.21 -11.41
C GLY A 117 15.48 12.51 -10.61
N TRP A 118 15.68 11.88 -9.46
CA TRP A 118 16.41 12.28 -8.25
C TRP A 118 17.06 11.03 -7.61
N THR A 119 18.24 11.18 -7.01
CA THR A 119 19.06 10.10 -6.43
C THR A 119 18.68 9.73 -4.99
N ASN A 120 18.38 8.44 -4.79
CA ASN A 120 18.60 7.53 -3.65
C ASN A 120 18.40 8.00 -2.20
N VAL A 121 17.52 7.30 -1.49
CA VAL A 121 17.72 6.99 -0.06
C VAL A 121 18.11 5.51 0.02
N ASP A 122 19.36 5.27 0.42
CA ASP A 122 19.91 3.96 0.74
C ASP A 122 19.10 3.29 1.86
N ILE A 123 18.56 2.10 1.61
CA ILE A 123 18.24 1.14 2.66
C ILE A 123 18.89 -0.18 2.26
N SER A 124 20.08 -0.39 2.80
CA SER A 124 20.85 -1.62 2.66
C SER A 124 20.08 -2.81 3.27
N PRO A 125 19.95 -3.97 2.59
CA PRO A 125 19.22 -5.10 3.13
C PRO A 125 20.09 -5.89 4.11
N LEU A 126 19.68 -5.93 5.38
CA LEU A 126 20.17 -6.90 6.35
C LEU A 126 19.82 -8.32 5.87
N SER A 127 20.87 -9.11 5.66
CA SER A 127 20.85 -10.54 5.35
C SER A 127 20.06 -11.35 6.37
N LEU A 128 19.01 -12.05 5.92
CA LEU A 128 18.37 -13.14 6.67
C LEU A 128 18.25 -14.34 5.73
N SER A 129 19.16 -15.29 5.91
CA SER A 129 19.16 -16.61 5.27
C SER A 129 18.10 -17.51 5.92
N TRP A 130 17.21 -18.06 5.12
CA TRP A 130 16.25 -19.08 5.55
C TRP A 130 16.89 -20.46 5.42
N ASP A 131 17.24 -21.08 6.54
CA ASP A 131 17.68 -22.48 6.58
C ASP A 131 16.44 -23.36 6.78
N GLU A 132 16.02 -24.08 5.74
CA GLU A 132 15.05 -25.17 5.82
C GLU A 132 15.81 -26.47 6.11
N THR A 133 15.50 -27.14 7.22
CA THR A 133 15.88 -28.56 7.40
C THR A 133 14.64 -29.41 7.72
N PRO A 134 14.45 -30.55 7.02
CA PRO A 134 13.32 -31.44 7.26
C PRO A 134 13.61 -32.37 8.45
N ILE A 135 12.68 -32.46 9.40
CA ILE A 135 12.75 -33.44 10.48
C ILE A 135 12.38 -34.81 9.91
N ARG A 136 13.36 -35.69 9.69
CA ARG A 136 13.14 -37.13 9.45
C ARG A 136 13.14 -37.88 10.77
N THR A 137 12.08 -38.66 10.98
CA THR A 137 11.94 -39.78 11.91
C THR A 137 12.87 -40.95 11.53
N CYS A 138 13.49 -41.62 12.52
CA CYS A 138 13.36 -43.06 12.81
C CYS A 138 14.36 -43.59 13.86
N ALA A 139 13.94 -44.69 14.48
CA ALA A 139 14.48 -45.43 15.63
C ALA A 139 15.81 -46.17 15.44
N ALA A 140 16.46 -46.49 16.58
CA ALA A 140 16.93 -47.83 16.95
C ALA A 140 17.07 -47.92 18.48
#